data_AF-A0A851YPS3-F1
#
_entry.id   AF-A0A851YPS3-F1
#
_cell.length_a   1.000
_cell.length_b   1.000
_cell.length_c   1.000
_cell.angle_alpha   90.00
_cell.angle_beta   90.00
_cell.angle_gamma   90.00
#
_symmetry.space_group_name_H-M   'P 1'
#
loop_
_entity.id
_entity.type
_entity.pdbx_description
1 polymer ?
#
loop_
_entity_poly.entity_id
_entity_poly.type
_entity_poly.pdbx_seq_one_letter_code
_entity_poly.pdbx_strand_id
1 'polypeptide(L)'
;ARTAFGLRVSFDWYSYARVLLPAVYAGAVCGLCGNANGDPDDDFVTSDGHRATDEVHLAKSWKVGDVPGCSSACQGHCPTCTHEEKEPYRGDGHCGLIADVEGPFRACHDVVNPVAFLEDCAFDACHYKGHRDTLCKAIAAYVTECQSHGVNVEPWRTPTFCGPSCPRHSHYELCGPGCPTTCLGVSSACSSSPCAEGCFCDQGFVLSGDECVPEAECGCEHRGLYHKKGEVFFSSCRERCRCEGHGALRCQEVFCGAHEECRVEDGLLGCYPTGYGRLVVSGDPHYVTFDGRAFDLSGSCAYVLVQLCKPDGRLMDFSVLLEHDVGQRGNVALMKKVVASIHGYTVSMERGRPWEVDGERYTLPLVTKDKKLRVGQEGNNVVLQAAAGIRLLYNVATYLLVTIPDAYKGHVCGLGGNYNGDPGDDFRLPGGSLAQSTEDFVTSWKVHVEEGTCTDGCSAAACPGCDATAAAPYAGSGSCGIIRDPMGPFGSCHPKVSPVEYFTHCLHDVCAADGAQEVLCHSIQAYA
;
A
#
# COMPACT_ATOMS: atom_id res chain seq x y z
N ALA A 1 4.20 25.33 7.95
CA ALA A 1 5.07 25.66 9.11
C ALA A 1 5.88 26.93 8.83
N ARG A 2 6.17 27.74 9.86
CA ARG A 2 7.03 28.93 9.78
C ARG A 2 8.04 28.90 10.91
N THR A 3 9.31 29.14 10.60
CA THR A 3 10.40 29.19 11.58
C THR A 3 10.64 30.61 12.08
N ALA A 4 11.33 30.75 13.22
CA ALA A 4 11.73 32.05 13.77
C ALA A 4 12.66 32.85 12.83
N PHE A 5 13.45 32.16 11.99
CA PHE A 5 14.34 32.78 11.01
C PHE A 5 13.67 33.04 9.64
N GLY A 6 12.36 32.85 9.54
CA GLY A 6 11.57 33.29 8.39
C GLY A 6 11.36 32.25 7.29
N LEU A 7 12.00 31.07 7.35
CA LEU A 7 11.69 29.95 6.46
C LEU A 7 10.23 29.51 6.63
N ARG A 8 9.52 29.31 5.51
CA ARG A 8 8.17 28.73 5.49
C ARG A 8 8.16 27.48 4.63
N VAL A 9 7.46 26.46 5.12
CA VAL A 9 7.24 25.20 4.40
C VAL A 9 5.75 24.92 4.36
N SER A 10 5.21 24.62 3.19
CA SER A 10 3.80 24.26 2.97
C SER A 10 3.72 23.05 2.05
N PHE A 11 2.79 22.15 2.31
CA PHE A 11 2.60 20.94 1.53
C PHE A 11 1.18 20.38 1.74
N ASP A 12 0.71 19.58 0.79
CA ASP A 12 -0.66 19.02 0.77
C ASP A 12 -0.73 17.51 1.11
N TRP A 13 0.40 16.93 1.55
CA TRP A 13 0.61 15.49 1.81
C TRP A 13 0.46 14.56 0.59
N TYR A 14 0.24 15.10 -0.60
CA TYR A 14 -0.06 14.30 -1.79
C TYR A 14 0.91 14.58 -2.95
N SER A 15 0.95 15.82 -3.43
CA SER A 15 1.67 16.18 -4.68
C SER A 15 2.37 17.53 -4.63
N TYR A 16 2.04 18.39 -3.67
CA TYR A 16 2.56 19.75 -3.60
C TYR A 16 3.42 19.92 -2.35
N ALA A 17 4.62 20.45 -2.55
CA ALA A 17 5.49 20.94 -1.48
C ALA A 17 6.16 22.23 -1.93
N ARG A 18 6.25 23.21 -1.02
CA ARG A 18 6.86 24.51 -1.27
C ARG A 18 7.68 24.95 -0.08
N VAL A 19 8.81 25.55 -0.40
CA VAL A 19 9.74 26.16 0.54
C VAL A 19 9.92 27.62 0.16
N LEU A 20 9.67 28.52 1.11
CA LEU A 20 9.91 29.95 0.97
C LEU A 20 11.04 30.38 1.90
N LEU A 21 12.08 30.95 1.32
CA LEU A 21 13.28 31.41 2.01
C LEU A 21 13.35 32.94 1.98
N PRO A 22 13.73 33.60 3.09
CA PRO A 22 14.08 35.02 3.06
C PRO A 22 15.30 35.26 2.15
N ALA A 23 15.34 36.40 1.46
CA ALA A 23 16.41 36.75 0.52
C ALA A 23 17.83 36.76 1.12
N VAL A 24 17.97 36.82 2.45
CA VAL A 24 19.26 36.71 3.15
C VAL A 24 19.96 35.37 2.93
N TYR A 25 19.21 34.34 2.50
CA TYR A 25 19.74 33.01 2.21
C TYR A 25 20.24 32.86 0.75
N ALA A 26 20.12 33.90 -0.08
CA ALA A 26 20.56 33.86 -1.47
C ALA A 26 22.05 33.50 -1.59
N GLY A 27 22.35 32.48 -2.40
CA GLY A 27 23.70 31.94 -2.58
C GLY A 27 24.27 31.16 -1.39
N ALA A 28 23.51 31.02 -0.30
CA ALA A 28 23.91 30.29 0.91
C ALA A 28 23.18 28.95 1.08
N VAL A 29 22.29 28.60 0.15
CA VAL A 29 21.55 27.34 0.14
C VAL A 29 22.02 26.46 -1.02
N CYS A 30 21.75 25.17 -0.90
CA CYS A 30 22.01 24.18 -1.94
C CYS A 30 20.99 23.05 -1.84
N GLY A 31 20.76 22.35 -2.95
CA GLY A 31 19.80 21.25 -3.03
C GLY A 31 19.12 21.21 -4.40
N LEU A 32 18.01 20.46 -4.48
CA LEU A 32 17.22 20.35 -5.72
C LEU A 32 16.53 21.65 -6.12
N CYS A 33 16.39 22.61 -5.20
CA CYS A 33 15.83 23.93 -5.47
C CYS A 33 16.91 24.96 -5.83
N GLY A 34 18.13 24.52 -6.17
CA GLY A 34 19.23 25.41 -6.56
C GLY A 34 19.84 26.17 -5.39
N ASN A 35 20.44 27.32 -5.69
CA ASN A 35 21.21 28.14 -4.73
C ASN A 35 20.50 29.47 -4.35
N ALA A 36 19.38 29.76 -4.99
CA ALA A 36 18.54 30.95 -4.77
C ALA A 36 19.28 32.30 -4.95
N ASN A 37 20.30 32.39 -5.80
CA ASN A 37 21.00 33.64 -6.12
C ASN A 37 20.29 34.49 -7.19
N GLY A 38 19.24 33.96 -7.83
CA GLY A 38 18.47 34.62 -8.89
C GLY A 38 18.91 34.31 -10.31
N ASP A 39 19.90 33.44 -10.50
CA ASP A 39 20.40 32.99 -11.80
C ASP A 39 20.02 31.51 -12.04
N PRO A 40 19.01 31.22 -12.88
CA PRO A 40 18.59 29.84 -13.14
C PRO A 40 19.64 29.00 -13.89
N ASP A 41 20.63 29.62 -14.54
CA ASP A 41 21.62 28.89 -15.34
C ASP A 41 22.64 28.13 -14.48
N ASP A 42 22.77 28.49 -13.19
CA ASP A 42 23.67 27.88 -12.22
C ASP A 42 22.98 27.06 -11.11
N ASP A 43 21.67 26.84 -11.21
CA ASP A 43 20.90 26.07 -10.23
C ASP A 43 21.08 24.54 -10.40
N PHE A 44 21.53 24.09 -11.58
CA PHE A 44 21.74 22.66 -11.90
C PHE A 44 23.11 22.16 -11.39
N VAL A 45 23.31 22.23 -10.07
CA VAL A 45 24.56 21.86 -9.39
C VAL A 45 24.38 20.63 -8.50
N THR A 46 25.25 19.66 -8.66
CA THR A 46 25.29 18.41 -7.89
C THR A 46 25.76 18.65 -6.45
N SER A 47 25.53 17.68 -5.57
CA SER A 47 25.92 17.78 -4.15
C SER A 47 27.43 17.95 -3.90
N ASP A 48 28.26 17.60 -4.87
CA ASP A 48 29.72 17.78 -4.88
C ASP A 48 30.18 19.06 -5.61
N GLY A 49 29.26 19.91 -6.06
CA GLY A 49 29.55 21.24 -6.61
C GLY A 49 29.81 21.29 -8.11
N HIS A 50 29.52 20.22 -8.86
CA HIS A 50 29.68 20.19 -10.32
C HIS A 50 28.36 20.48 -11.03
N ARG A 51 28.43 20.88 -12.31
CA ARG A 51 27.23 21.05 -13.12
C ARG A 51 26.63 19.68 -13.48
N ALA A 52 25.35 19.48 -13.18
CA ALA A 52 24.61 18.30 -13.59
C ALA A 52 24.40 18.29 -15.11
N THR A 53 24.38 17.09 -15.70
CA THR A 53 24.19 16.88 -17.14
C THR A 53 22.72 16.85 -17.55
N ASP A 54 21.86 16.44 -16.62
CA ASP A 54 20.43 16.23 -16.78
C ASP A 54 19.77 16.17 -15.38
N GLU A 55 18.44 16.21 -15.36
CA GLU A 55 17.62 16.20 -14.15
C GLU A 55 17.80 14.93 -13.31
N VAL A 56 18.08 13.79 -13.94
CA VAL A 56 18.26 12.51 -13.25
C VAL A 56 19.60 12.50 -12.52
N HIS A 57 20.66 13.00 -13.15
CA HIS A 57 21.98 13.16 -12.54
C HIS A 57 21.92 14.12 -11.36
N LEU A 58 21.22 15.26 -11.50
CA LEU A 58 20.99 16.21 -10.41
C LEU A 58 20.28 15.51 -9.24
N ALA A 59 19.11 14.91 -9.49
CA ALA A 59 18.30 14.24 -8.48
C ALA A 59 19.05 13.14 -7.74
N LYS A 60 19.82 12.34 -8.48
CA LYS A 60 20.63 11.26 -7.91
C LYS A 60 21.75 11.79 -7.01
N SER A 61 22.37 12.91 -7.36
CA SER A 61 23.47 13.48 -6.55
C SER A 61 22.99 13.97 -5.18
N TRP A 62 21.74 14.43 -5.09
CA TRP A 62 21.12 14.95 -3.86
C TRP A 62 20.37 13.87 -3.06
N LYS A 63 20.46 12.60 -3.45
CA LYS A 63 19.85 11.48 -2.74
C LYS A 63 20.51 11.31 -1.36
N VAL A 64 19.70 11.33 -0.30
CA VAL A 64 20.18 11.25 1.10
C VAL A 64 20.30 9.82 1.65
N GLY A 65 19.78 8.82 0.94
CA GLY A 65 19.89 7.42 1.34
C GLY A 65 19.07 6.48 0.47
N ASP A 66 19.39 5.20 0.51
CA ASP A 66 18.63 4.14 -0.14
C ASP A 66 17.49 3.67 0.77
N VAL A 67 16.26 3.71 0.25
CA VAL A 67 15.08 3.15 0.91
C VAL A 67 14.72 1.85 0.17
N PRO A 68 14.61 0.69 0.86
CA PRO A 68 14.19 -0.55 0.24
C PRO A 68 12.88 -0.38 -0.55
N GLY A 69 12.86 -0.81 -1.81
CA GLY A 69 11.71 -0.64 -2.71
C GLY A 69 11.64 0.72 -3.43
N CYS A 70 12.56 1.66 -3.17
CA CYS A 70 12.64 2.94 -3.86
C CYS A 70 13.78 2.92 -4.90
N SER A 71 13.48 3.30 -6.15
CA SER A 71 14.47 3.47 -7.21
C SER A 71 14.68 4.95 -7.55
N SER A 72 15.91 5.34 -7.90
CA SER A 72 16.24 6.72 -8.31
C SER A 72 15.81 7.05 -9.74
N ALA A 73 15.32 6.05 -10.47
CA ALA A 73 14.82 6.18 -11.82
C ALA A 73 13.75 5.11 -12.08
N CYS A 74 12.86 5.37 -13.03
CA CYS A 74 12.04 4.32 -13.63
C CYS A 74 12.96 3.29 -14.29
N GLN A 75 12.76 2.02 -13.97
CA GLN A 75 13.48 0.92 -14.60
C GLN A 75 12.75 0.54 -15.91
N GLY A 76 13.43 0.68 -17.06
CA GLY A 76 12.87 0.31 -18.37
C GLY A 76 12.35 1.50 -19.20
N HIS A 77 11.22 1.32 -19.90
CA HIS A 77 10.55 2.41 -20.61
C HIS A 77 9.74 3.25 -19.61
N CYS A 78 10.32 4.38 -19.20
CA CYS A 78 9.58 5.39 -18.46
C CYS A 78 8.36 5.83 -19.27
N PRO A 79 7.18 5.95 -18.66
CA PRO A 79 6.01 6.47 -19.35
C PRO A 79 6.30 7.90 -19.84
N THR A 80 6.43 8.05 -21.16
CA THR A 80 6.57 9.35 -21.80
C THR A 80 5.27 9.70 -22.49
N CYS A 81 4.87 10.95 -22.42
CA CYS A 81 3.79 11.50 -23.21
C CYS A 81 4.39 12.32 -24.35
N THR A 82 4.14 11.90 -25.59
CA THR A 82 4.50 12.65 -26.77
C THR A 82 3.71 13.95 -26.86
N HIS A 83 4.16 14.89 -27.69
CA HIS A 83 3.42 16.13 -27.91
C HIS A 83 1.98 15.88 -28.37
N GLU A 84 1.78 14.93 -29.29
CA GLU A 84 0.48 14.56 -29.86
C GLU A 84 -0.46 13.97 -28.80
N GLU A 85 0.06 13.19 -27.85
CA GLU A 85 -0.72 12.61 -26.75
C GLU A 85 -1.12 13.65 -25.69
N LYS A 86 -0.38 14.77 -25.58
CA LYS A 86 -0.71 15.88 -24.66
C LYS A 86 -1.77 16.83 -25.22
N GLU A 87 -1.87 16.98 -26.54
CA GLU A 87 -2.78 17.93 -27.19
C GLU A 87 -4.25 17.87 -26.70
N PRO A 88 -4.88 16.70 -26.50
CA PRO A 88 -6.26 16.63 -26.02
C PRO A 88 -6.50 17.29 -24.65
N TYR A 89 -5.45 17.41 -23.83
CA TYR A 89 -5.53 17.94 -22.47
C TYR A 89 -5.21 19.43 -22.38
N ARG A 90 -4.79 20.07 -23.48
CA ARG A 90 -4.48 21.50 -23.52
C ARG A 90 -5.68 22.43 -23.72
N GLY A 91 -6.87 21.87 -23.99
CA GLY A 91 -8.10 22.66 -24.08
C GLY A 91 -8.69 23.05 -22.72
N ASP A 92 -9.60 24.02 -22.70
CA ASP A 92 -10.19 24.61 -21.48
C ASP A 92 -11.01 23.61 -20.64
N GLY A 93 -11.49 22.52 -21.26
CA GLY A 93 -12.11 21.40 -20.55
C GLY A 93 -11.15 20.55 -19.71
N HIS A 94 -9.85 20.87 -19.76
CA HIS A 94 -8.74 20.24 -19.07
C HIS A 94 -7.75 21.31 -18.55
N CYS A 95 -6.49 21.31 -19.00
CA CYS A 95 -5.43 22.17 -18.48
C CYS A 95 -5.43 23.57 -19.09
N GLY A 96 -6.07 23.76 -20.24
CA GLY A 96 -6.10 25.04 -20.97
C GLY A 96 -6.60 26.22 -20.12
N LEU A 97 -7.47 25.93 -19.14
CA LEU A 97 -7.98 26.90 -18.19
C LEU A 97 -6.87 27.70 -17.48
N ILE A 98 -5.68 27.09 -17.25
CA ILE A 98 -4.51 27.74 -16.63
C ILE A 98 -4.04 28.95 -17.45
N ALA A 99 -4.04 28.83 -18.77
CA ALA A 99 -3.50 29.83 -19.70
C ALA A 99 -4.58 30.64 -20.45
N ASP A 100 -5.85 30.45 -20.12
CA ASP A 100 -6.96 31.20 -20.69
C ASP A 100 -6.87 32.68 -20.28
N VAL A 101 -6.59 33.56 -21.25
CA VAL A 101 -6.40 35.00 -21.07
C VAL A 101 -7.67 35.74 -20.67
N GLU A 102 -8.84 35.16 -20.95
CA GLU A 102 -10.14 35.69 -20.48
C GLU A 102 -10.67 34.90 -19.26
N GLY A 103 -9.94 33.84 -18.88
CA GLY A 103 -10.33 32.87 -17.86
C GLY A 103 -10.17 33.36 -16.42
N PRO A 104 -10.45 32.47 -15.45
CA PRO A 104 -10.51 32.83 -14.03
C PRO A 104 -9.14 33.20 -13.43
N PHE A 105 -8.06 32.88 -14.13
CA PHE A 105 -6.68 33.15 -13.68
C PHE A 105 -6.01 34.30 -14.43
N ARG A 106 -6.72 35.05 -15.28
CA ARG A 106 -6.12 36.13 -16.09
C ARG A 106 -5.32 37.15 -15.28
N ALA A 107 -5.78 37.50 -14.08
CA ALA A 107 -5.08 38.43 -13.19
C ALA A 107 -3.75 37.86 -12.63
N CYS A 108 -3.53 36.56 -12.78
CA CYS A 108 -2.34 35.87 -12.33
C CYS A 108 -1.21 35.87 -13.35
N HIS A 109 -1.54 35.95 -14.64
CA HIS A 109 -0.59 35.74 -15.73
C HIS A 109 0.57 36.75 -15.71
N ASP A 110 0.34 37.94 -15.14
CA ASP A 110 1.36 38.99 -14.98
C ASP A 110 2.38 38.69 -13.85
N VAL A 111 2.04 37.81 -12.90
CA VAL A 111 2.89 37.49 -11.74
C VAL A 111 3.40 36.05 -11.73
N VAL A 112 2.67 35.11 -12.33
CA VAL A 112 3.04 33.70 -12.44
C VAL A 112 2.84 33.25 -13.88
N ASN A 113 3.93 32.86 -14.54
CA ASN A 113 3.91 32.38 -15.92
C ASN A 113 3.08 31.08 -16.03
N PRO A 114 1.96 31.07 -16.78
CA PRO A 114 1.08 29.90 -16.88
C PRO A 114 1.66 28.76 -17.73
N VAL A 115 2.67 29.01 -18.57
CA VAL A 115 3.14 28.05 -19.57
C VAL A 115 3.70 26.77 -18.92
N ALA A 116 4.55 26.91 -17.90
CA ALA A 116 5.13 25.74 -17.22
C ALA A 116 4.04 24.88 -16.54
N PHE A 117 3.11 25.54 -15.84
CA PHE A 117 1.99 24.85 -15.18
C PHE A 117 1.03 24.16 -16.17
N LEU A 118 0.78 24.77 -17.33
CA LEU A 118 0.01 24.16 -18.41
C LEU A 118 0.70 22.90 -18.95
N GLU A 119 2.02 22.96 -19.17
CA GLU A 119 2.80 21.82 -19.66
C GLU A 119 2.80 20.65 -18.67
N ASP A 120 3.06 20.94 -17.40
CA ASP A 120 3.10 19.94 -16.34
C ASP A 120 1.71 19.30 -16.16
N CYS A 121 0.65 20.12 -16.16
CA CYS A 121 -0.71 19.64 -16.13
C CYS A 121 -1.04 18.73 -17.31
N ALA A 122 -0.66 19.11 -18.54
CA ALA A 122 -0.95 18.32 -19.74
C ALA A 122 -0.16 17.00 -19.76
N PHE A 123 1.08 17.02 -19.24
CA PHE A 123 1.89 15.82 -19.05
C PHE A 123 1.25 14.85 -18.04
N ASP A 124 0.88 15.34 -16.86
CA ASP A 124 0.23 14.56 -15.82
C ASP A 124 -1.14 14.03 -16.27
N ALA A 125 -1.95 14.87 -16.90
CA ALA A 125 -3.23 14.46 -17.46
C ALA A 125 -3.04 13.36 -18.51
N CYS A 126 -2.05 13.46 -19.38
CA CYS A 126 -1.75 12.39 -20.33
C CYS A 126 -1.36 11.08 -19.63
N HIS A 127 -0.47 11.15 -18.64
CA HIS A 127 -0.01 9.97 -17.92
C HIS A 127 -1.16 9.23 -17.21
N TYR A 128 -2.09 9.99 -16.64
CA TYR A 128 -3.28 9.48 -15.98
C TYR A 128 -4.53 9.43 -16.87
N LYS A 129 -4.37 9.48 -18.21
CA LYS A 129 -5.44 9.35 -19.20
C LYS A 129 -6.65 10.29 -18.95
N GLY A 130 -6.36 11.51 -18.55
CA GLY A 130 -7.35 12.55 -18.26
C GLY A 130 -8.05 12.41 -16.91
N HIS A 131 -7.52 11.61 -15.97
CA HIS A 131 -8.14 11.45 -14.66
C HIS A 131 -8.36 12.81 -13.98
N ARG A 132 -9.62 13.08 -13.62
CA ARG A 132 -10.05 14.41 -13.19
C ARG A 132 -9.31 14.88 -11.93
N ASP A 133 -9.07 14.00 -10.96
CA ASP A 133 -8.35 14.38 -9.73
C ASP A 133 -6.92 14.86 -10.00
N THR A 134 -6.21 14.25 -10.95
CA THR A 134 -4.85 14.64 -11.33
C THR A 134 -4.86 16.04 -11.93
N LEU A 135 -5.76 16.27 -12.90
CA LEU A 135 -5.98 17.58 -13.52
C LEU A 135 -6.29 18.65 -12.46
N CYS A 136 -7.25 18.37 -11.57
CA CYS A 136 -7.70 19.35 -10.58
C CYS A 136 -6.61 19.70 -9.56
N LYS A 137 -5.72 18.76 -9.24
CA LYS A 137 -4.56 19.02 -8.37
C LYS A 137 -3.52 19.90 -9.07
N ALA A 138 -3.24 19.66 -10.35
CA ALA A 138 -2.33 20.51 -11.13
C ALA A 138 -2.86 21.95 -11.25
N ILE A 139 -4.15 22.13 -11.53
CA ILE A 139 -4.77 23.47 -11.57
C ILE A 139 -4.74 24.12 -10.17
N ALA A 140 -5.06 23.37 -9.11
CA ALA A 140 -5.01 23.88 -7.73
C ALA A 140 -3.60 24.32 -7.29
N ALA A 141 -2.54 23.70 -7.82
CA ALA A 141 -1.17 24.13 -7.57
C ALA A 141 -0.90 25.53 -8.19
N TYR A 142 -1.41 25.80 -9.40
CA TYR A 142 -1.33 27.13 -10.01
C TYR A 142 -2.11 28.17 -9.19
N VAL A 143 -3.32 27.83 -8.74
CA VAL A 143 -4.13 28.70 -7.87
C VAL A 143 -3.42 29.01 -6.55
N THR A 144 -2.81 28.00 -5.93
CA THR A 144 -2.05 28.15 -4.69
C THR A 144 -0.86 29.10 -4.88
N GLU A 145 -0.12 28.97 -5.98
CA GLU A 145 0.97 29.88 -6.28
C GLU A 145 0.44 31.29 -6.53
N CYS A 146 -0.63 31.42 -7.31
CA CYS A 146 -1.29 32.69 -7.60
C CYS A 146 -1.71 33.48 -6.34
N GLN A 147 -2.45 32.82 -5.45
CA GLN A 147 -2.93 33.42 -4.20
C GLN A 147 -1.78 33.80 -3.27
N SER A 148 -0.65 33.11 -3.35
CA SER A 148 0.53 33.45 -2.56
C SER A 148 1.20 34.76 -2.97
N HIS A 149 0.98 35.22 -4.21
CA HIS A 149 1.34 36.56 -4.68
C HIS A 149 0.26 37.60 -4.37
N GLY A 150 -0.78 37.23 -3.62
CA GLY A 150 -1.88 38.12 -3.22
C GLY A 150 -2.88 38.41 -4.34
N VAL A 151 -2.86 37.65 -5.43
CA VAL A 151 -3.82 37.79 -6.53
C VAL A 151 -5.17 37.19 -6.12
N ASN A 152 -6.25 37.92 -6.37
CA ASN A 152 -7.60 37.42 -6.20
C ASN A 152 -8.02 36.61 -7.43
N VAL A 153 -8.14 35.30 -7.25
CA VAL A 153 -8.54 34.36 -8.30
C VAL A 153 -10.07 34.30 -8.42
N GLU A 154 -10.59 34.26 -9.64
CA GLU A 154 -12.03 34.10 -9.88
C GLU A 154 -12.48 32.63 -9.72
N PRO A 155 -13.77 32.36 -9.44
CA PRO A 155 -14.28 30.99 -9.32
C PRO A 155 -13.99 30.13 -10.55
N TRP A 156 -13.21 29.06 -10.35
CA TRP A 156 -12.78 28.16 -11.42
C TRP A 156 -13.38 26.74 -11.30
N ARG A 157 -13.80 26.34 -10.09
CA ARG A 157 -14.48 25.06 -9.85
C ARG A 157 -15.97 25.16 -10.15
N THR A 158 -16.52 24.15 -10.80
CA THR A 158 -17.96 24.03 -11.09
C THR A 158 -18.44 22.61 -10.72
N PRO A 159 -19.76 22.37 -10.58
CA PRO A 159 -20.27 21.03 -10.29
C PRO A 159 -19.83 19.94 -11.28
N THR A 160 -19.52 20.32 -12.53
CA THR A 160 -19.07 19.41 -13.59
C THR A 160 -17.57 19.48 -13.88
N PHE A 161 -16.85 20.43 -13.28
CA PHE A 161 -15.42 20.62 -13.47
C PHE A 161 -14.72 20.88 -12.13
N CYS A 162 -13.98 19.89 -11.63
CA CYS A 162 -13.26 19.98 -10.37
C CYS A 162 -14.14 20.38 -9.18
N GLY A 163 -15.39 19.92 -9.16
CA GLY A 163 -16.37 20.26 -8.13
C GLY A 163 -15.84 20.01 -6.72
N PRO A 164 -15.97 20.98 -5.81
CA PRO A 164 -15.42 20.84 -4.47
C PRO A 164 -16.19 19.77 -3.69
N SER A 165 -15.47 18.99 -2.90
CA SER A 165 -16.02 18.01 -1.96
C SER A 165 -15.42 18.28 -0.60
N CYS A 166 -16.26 18.61 0.37
CA CYS A 166 -15.84 18.94 1.72
C CYS A 166 -16.37 17.91 2.74
N PRO A 167 -15.60 17.64 3.81
CA PRO A 167 -16.08 16.83 4.93
C PRO A 167 -17.38 17.34 5.54
N ARG A 168 -18.03 16.50 6.35
CA ARG A 168 -19.20 16.94 7.11
C ARG A 168 -18.87 18.13 7.99
N HIS A 169 -19.83 19.05 8.13
CA HIS A 169 -19.70 20.27 8.94
C HIS A 169 -18.61 21.23 8.44
N SER A 170 -18.39 21.24 7.12
CA SER A 170 -17.47 22.16 6.47
C SER A 170 -18.01 22.57 5.10
N HIS A 171 -17.52 23.69 4.60
CA HIS A 171 -17.86 24.22 3.28
C HIS A 171 -16.60 24.66 2.53
N TYR A 172 -16.73 24.75 1.21
CA TYR A 172 -15.63 25.18 0.34
C TYR A 172 -15.56 26.71 0.27
N GLU A 173 -14.34 27.24 0.35
CA GLU A 173 -14.03 28.62 0.01
C GLU A 173 -12.82 28.67 -0.91
N LEU A 174 -12.89 29.53 -1.94
CA LEU A 174 -11.74 29.77 -2.83
C LEU A 174 -10.62 30.54 -2.11
N CYS A 175 -10.96 31.41 -1.17
CA CYS A 175 -10.02 32.27 -0.46
C CYS A 175 -10.48 32.37 1.00
N GLY A 176 -10.32 31.27 1.74
CA GLY A 176 -10.66 31.19 3.16
C GLY A 176 -9.47 31.53 4.08
N PRO A 177 -9.68 31.48 5.40
CA PRO A 177 -8.66 31.81 6.38
C PRO A 177 -7.40 30.94 6.23
N GLY A 178 -6.24 31.55 5.98
CA GLY A 178 -4.98 30.81 5.83
C GLY A 178 -4.52 30.01 7.06
N CYS A 179 -5.14 30.25 8.23
CA CYS A 179 -5.01 29.40 9.40
C CYS A 179 -6.39 29.18 10.04
N PRO A 180 -7.01 27.99 9.84
CA PRO A 180 -8.30 27.68 10.42
C PRO A 180 -8.19 27.53 11.94
N THR A 181 -9.30 27.76 12.64
CA THR A 181 -9.42 27.47 14.07
C THR A 181 -9.37 25.97 14.29
N THR A 182 -8.44 25.51 15.13
CA THR A 182 -8.28 24.11 15.48
C THR A 182 -8.70 23.86 16.94
N CYS A 183 -8.80 22.59 17.33
CA CYS A 183 -9.00 22.21 18.74
C CYS A 183 -7.89 22.67 19.70
N LEU A 184 -6.71 23.05 19.20
CA LEU A 184 -5.65 23.67 19.99
C LEU A 184 -5.73 25.22 19.99
N GLY A 185 -6.79 25.77 19.40
CA GLY A 185 -6.97 27.19 19.17
C GLY A 185 -6.41 27.67 17.83
N VAL A 186 -6.29 29.00 17.70
CA VAL A 186 -5.70 29.66 16.52
C VAL A 186 -4.21 29.85 16.78
N SER A 187 -3.37 29.35 15.87
CA SER A 187 -1.92 29.57 15.97
C SER A 187 -1.58 31.05 15.82
N SER A 188 -0.88 31.61 16.80
CA SER A 188 -0.38 32.99 16.79
C SER A 188 0.71 33.24 15.73
N ALA A 189 1.24 32.18 15.10
CA ALA A 189 2.22 32.27 14.02
C ALA A 189 1.61 32.75 12.67
N CYS A 190 0.29 32.94 12.62
CA CYS A 190 -0.50 33.07 11.39
C CYS A 190 -1.11 34.45 11.12
N SER A 191 -0.80 35.47 11.92
CA SER A 191 -1.47 36.79 11.88
C SER A 191 -1.39 37.54 10.53
N SER A 192 -0.65 36.99 9.55
CA SER A 192 -0.42 37.56 8.22
C SER A 192 -0.34 36.49 7.11
N SER A 193 -0.97 35.32 7.28
CA SER A 193 -1.01 34.31 6.21
C SER A 193 -1.95 34.77 5.08
N PRO A 194 -1.57 34.61 3.80
CA PRO A 194 -2.51 34.83 2.69
C PRO A 194 -3.70 33.88 2.83
N CYS A 195 -4.82 34.24 2.23
CA CYS A 195 -5.93 33.29 2.13
C CYS A 195 -5.51 32.06 1.33
N ALA A 196 -6.19 30.95 1.57
CA ALA A 196 -5.96 29.71 0.84
C ALA A 196 -7.29 29.13 0.38
N GLU A 197 -7.27 28.50 -0.78
CA GLU A 197 -8.37 27.66 -1.24
C GLU A 197 -8.48 26.38 -0.39
N GLY A 198 -9.68 26.00 0.02
CA GLY A 198 -9.89 24.77 0.77
C GLY A 198 -11.29 24.57 1.34
N CYS A 199 -11.41 23.56 2.20
CA CYS A 199 -12.60 23.33 3.01
C CYS A 199 -12.39 23.87 4.42
N PHE A 200 -13.36 24.63 4.91
CA PHE A 200 -13.33 25.32 6.20
C PHE A 200 -14.52 24.90 7.05
N CYS A 201 -14.29 24.76 8.36
CA CYS A 201 -15.34 24.33 9.28
C CYS A 201 -16.47 25.34 9.35
N ASP A 202 -17.70 24.84 9.40
CA ASP A 202 -18.89 25.66 9.57
C ASP A 202 -18.91 26.34 10.94
N GLN A 203 -19.70 27.41 11.07
CA GLN A 203 -19.85 28.11 12.34
C GLN A 203 -20.28 27.15 13.47
N GLY A 204 -19.53 27.16 14.58
CA GLY A 204 -19.74 26.26 15.73
C GLY A 204 -18.91 24.98 15.69
N PHE A 205 -18.13 24.75 14.63
CA PHE A 205 -17.22 23.63 14.48
C PHE A 205 -15.77 24.12 14.42
N VAL A 206 -14.85 23.26 14.87
CA VAL A 206 -13.41 23.50 14.86
C VAL A 206 -12.68 22.29 14.28
N LEU A 207 -11.49 22.53 13.72
CA LEU A 207 -10.71 21.48 13.07
C LEU A 207 -10.06 20.56 14.11
N SER A 208 -10.39 19.26 14.05
CA SER A 208 -9.81 18.17 14.82
C SER A 208 -9.15 17.18 13.86
N GLY A 209 -7.85 17.35 13.62
CA GLY A 209 -7.15 16.64 12.55
C GLY A 209 -7.66 17.08 11.18
N ASP A 210 -8.32 16.17 10.46
CA ASP A 210 -8.94 16.37 9.13
C ASP A 210 -10.48 16.50 9.17
N GLU A 211 -11.08 16.57 10.38
CA GLU A 211 -12.53 16.63 10.55
C GLU A 211 -12.97 17.88 11.31
N CYS A 212 -14.14 18.41 10.94
CA CYS A 212 -14.79 19.51 11.65
C CYS A 212 -15.74 18.96 12.72
N VAL A 213 -15.43 19.23 13.98
CA VAL A 213 -16.18 18.71 15.13
C VAL A 213 -16.62 19.85 16.04
N PRO A 214 -17.69 19.70 16.83
CA PRO A 214 -18.01 20.64 17.88
C PRO A 214 -16.83 20.76 18.86
N GLU A 215 -16.62 21.93 19.46
CA GLU A 215 -15.53 22.14 20.44
C GLU A 215 -15.59 21.11 21.60
N ALA A 216 -16.79 20.66 21.96
CA ALA A 216 -16.99 19.63 22.97
C ALA A 216 -16.51 18.21 22.55
N GLU A 217 -16.14 18.02 21.30
CA GLU A 217 -15.59 16.77 20.78
C GLU A 217 -14.09 16.88 20.47
N CYS A 218 -13.47 17.99 20.85
CA CYS A 218 -12.03 18.13 20.76
C CYS A 218 -11.30 17.05 21.55
N GLY A 219 -10.17 16.64 20.99
CA GLY A 219 -9.30 15.61 21.52
C GLY A 219 -8.38 16.12 22.62
N CYS A 220 -7.13 15.70 22.56
CA CYS A 220 -6.15 15.89 23.63
C CYS A 220 -4.81 16.35 23.06
N GLU A 221 -4.10 17.20 23.80
CA GLU A 221 -2.71 17.51 23.50
C GLU A 221 -1.79 16.69 24.42
N HIS A 222 -0.80 16.03 23.84
CA HIS A 222 0.25 15.34 24.59
C HIS A 222 1.63 15.68 23.98
N ARG A 223 2.48 16.35 24.76
CA ARG A 223 3.86 16.74 24.34
C ARG A 223 3.90 17.48 23.00
N GLY A 224 2.97 18.40 22.77
CA GLY A 224 2.89 19.19 21.53
C GLY A 224 2.25 18.46 20.35
N LEU A 225 1.75 17.23 20.53
CA LEU A 225 1.02 16.47 19.51
C LEU A 225 -0.46 16.42 19.86
N TYR A 226 -1.30 16.67 18.86
CA TYR A 226 -2.75 16.56 18.97
C TYR A 226 -3.20 15.13 18.65
N HIS A 227 -4.02 14.56 19.53
CA HIS A 227 -4.66 13.26 19.36
C HIS A 227 -6.17 13.45 19.34
N LYS A 228 -6.87 12.83 18.38
CA LYS A 228 -8.34 12.91 18.30
C LYS A 228 -8.99 12.22 19.50
N LYS A 229 -10.22 12.63 19.82
CA LYS A 229 -11.04 11.93 20.83
C LYS A 229 -11.19 10.45 20.46
N GLY A 230 -10.94 9.56 21.41
CA GLY A 230 -10.96 8.11 21.24
C GLY A 230 -9.66 7.51 20.69
N GLU A 231 -8.71 8.33 20.23
CA GLU A 231 -7.43 7.86 19.71
C GLU A 231 -6.61 7.17 20.80
N VAL A 232 -5.98 6.06 20.44
CA VAL A 232 -5.08 5.29 21.32
C VAL A 232 -3.68 5.34 20.72
N PHE A 233 -2.70 5.73 21.52
CA PHE A 233 -1.32 5.90 21.08
C PHE A 233 -0.34 5.49 22.19
N PHE A 234 0.90 5.18 21.80
CA PHE A 234 1.99 4.97 22.76
C PHE A 234 2.70 6.31 23.04
N SER A 235 2.68 6.76 24.30
CA SER A 235 3.46 7.94 24.73
C SER A 235 4.93 7.57 25.00
N SER A 236 5.19 6.29 25.27
CA SER A 236 6.51 5.69 25.39
C SER A 236 6.40 4.17 25.19
N CYS A 237 7.54 3.47 25.14
CA CYS A 237 7.57 2.00 25.08
C CYS A 237 7.00 1.29 26.31
N ARG A 238 6.64 2.03 27.36
CA ARG A 238 6.07 1.48 28.59
C ARG A 238 4.69 2.05 28.90
N GLU A 239 4.14 2.91 28.06
CA GLU A 239 2.92 3.64 28.37
C GLU A 239 2.06 3.83 27.12
N ARG A 240 0.79 3.41 27.24
CA ARG A 240 -0.24 3.58 26.21
C ARG A 240 -1.35 4.46 26.75
N CYS A 241 -1.70 5.48 25.99
CA CYS A 241 -2.70 6.46 26.35
C CYS A 241 -3.91 6.37 25.41
N ARG A 242 -5.09 6.69 25.95
CA ARG A 242 -6.30 6.96 25.19
C ARG A 242 -6.72 8.41 25.44
N CYS A 243 -7.05 9.14 24.39
CA CYS A 243 -7.68 10.44 24.53
C CYS A 243 -9.18 10.29 24.81
N GLU A 244 -9.64 10.72 25.99
CA GLU A 244 -11.06 10.70 26.36
C GLU A 244 -11.82 11.95 25.84
N GLY A 245 -11.08 12.95 25.36
CA GLY A 245 -11.58 14.25 24.88
C GLY A 245 -11.40 15.37 25.90
N HIS A 246 -11.54 16.61 25.46
CA HIS A 246 -11.35 17.81 26.29
C HIS A 246 -10.00 17.85 27.02
N GLY A 247 -8.93 17.40 26.39
CA GLY A 247 -7.60 17.33 27.01
C GLY A 247 -7.40 16.21 28.03
N ALA A 248 -8.43 15.41 28.34
CA ALA A 248 -8.32 14.32 29.29
C ALA A 248 -7.67 13.07 28.66
N LEU A 249 -6.54 12.65 29.22
CA LEU A 249 -5.82 11.44 28.82
C LEU A 249 -5.98 10.35 29.86
N ARG A 250 -6.22 9.11 29.40
CA ARG A 250 -6.15 7.91 30.22
C ARG A 250 -4.98 7.06 29.77
N CYS A 251 -3.91 7.06 30.57
CA CYS A 251 -2.70 6.27 30.29
C CYS A 251 -2.61 5.05 31.20
N GLN A 252 -2.03 3.98 30.67
CA GLN A 252 -1.77 2.73 31.38
C GLN A 252 -0.39 2.20 31.02
N GLU A 253 0.28 1.60 32.00
CA GLU A 253 1.54 0.92 31.78
C GLU A 253 1.31 -0.33 30.91
N VAL A 254 2.11 -0.48 29.85
CA VAL A 254 2.04 -1.61 28.91
C VAL A 254 3.43 -2.05 28.49
N PHE A 255 3.56 -3.31 28.12
CA PHE A 255 4.80 -3.86 27.57
C PHE A 255 4.51 -4.60 26.26
N CYS A 256 5.41 -4.46 25.29
CA CYS A 256 5.37 -5.25 24.07
C CYS A 256 5.44 -6.75 24.40
N GLY A 257 4.80 -7.58 23.56
CA GLY A 257 4.78 -9.03 23.71
C GLY A 257 6.16 -9.65 23.44
N ALA A 258 6.28 -10.95 23.68
CA ALA A 258 7.54 -11.70 23.49
C ALA A 258 8.07 -11.68 22.03
N HIS A 259 7.23 -11.31 21.08
CA HIS A 259 7.52 -11.26 19.63
C HIS A 259 7.24 -9.88 19.02
N GLU A 260 7.22 -8.86 19.87
CA GLU A 260 7.02 -7.47 19.47
C GLU A 260 8.17 -6.62 20.00
N GLU A 261 8.56 -5.63 19.22
CA GLU A 261 9.55 -4.63 19.60
C GLU A 261 8.89 -3.25 19.61
N CYS A 262 9.24 -2.45 20.62
CA CYS A 262 8.84 -1.06 20.63
C CYS A 262 9.75 -0.27 19.68
N ARG A 263 9.18 0.20 18.57
CA ARG A 263 9.89 1.03 17.59
C ARG A 263 8.95 2.04 16.97
N VAL A 264 9.53 2.96 16.19
CA VAL A 264 8.77 3.88 15.35
C VAL A 264 8.65 3.25 13.96
N GLU A 265 7.43 2.99 13.52
CA GLU A 265 7.12 2.49 12.17
C GLU A 265 6.11 3.45 11.54
N ASP A 266 6.39 3.94 10.32
CA ASP A 266 5.61 4.98 9.64
C ASP A 266 5.37 6.25 10.49
N GLY A 267 6.36 6.64 11.30
CA GLY A 267 6.29 7.82 12.17
C GLY A 267 5.46 7.62 13.45
N LEU A 268 4.91 6.42 13.68
CA LEU A 268 4.13 6.09 14.86
C LEU A 268 4.93 5.20 15.81
N LEU A 269 5.00 5.57 17.09
CA LEU A 269 5.57 4.73 18.12
C LEU A 269 4.55 3.64 18.50
N GLY A 270 5.01 2.39 18.57
CA GLY A 270 4.15 1.27 18.92
C GLY A 270 4.92 -0.03 19.14
N CYS A 271 4.21 -1.07 19.55
CA CYS A 271 4.71 -2.43 19.57
C CYS A 271 4.43 -3.07 18.20
N TYR A 272 5.49 -3.38 17.47
CA TYR A 272 5.41 -3.97 16.13
C TYR A 272 6.05 -5.35 16.12
N PRO A 273 5.56 -6.29 15.29
CA PRO A 273 6.14 -7.63 15.20
C PRO A 273 7.64 -7.60 14.86
N THR A 274 8.43 -8.45 15.53
CA THR A 274 9.86 -8.64 15.24
C THR A 274 10.10 -9.52 14.02
N GLY A 275 9.10 -10.27 13.60
CA GLY A 275 9.15 -11.23 12.51
C GLY A 275 7.76 -11.61 12.05
N TYR A 276 7.72 -12.28 10.91
CA TYR A 276 6.49 -12.80 10.32
C TYR A 276 6.72 -14.21 9.77
N GLY A 277 5.71 -15.06 9.94
CA GLY A 277 5.62 -16.36 9.31
C GLY A 277 4.97 -16.24 7.95
N ARG A 278 5.36 -17.11 7.02
CA ARG A 278 4.85 -17.13 5.65
C ARG A 278 4.29 -18.50 5.31
N LEU A 279 3.00 -18.56 5.02
CA LEU A 279 2.34 -19.69 4.39
C LEU A 279 2.15 -19.36 2.92
N VAL A 280 2.61 -20.25 2.04
CA VAL A 280 2.55 -20.05 0.60
C VAL A 280 1.74 -21.17 -0.03
N VAL A 281 0.84 -20.79 -0.93
CA VAL A 281 0.20 -21.71 -1.88
C VAL A 281 0.52 -21.21 -3.28
N SER A 282 1.06 -22.09 -4.13
CA SER A 282 1.53 -21.74 -5.47
C SER A 282 1.31 -22.88 -6.47
N GLY A 283 1.02 -22.58 -7.74
CA GLY A 283 1.09 -23.62 -8.79
C GLY A 283 0.00 -24.67 -8.69
N ASP A 284 0.31 -25.95 -8.97
CA ASP A 284 -0.67 -27.05 -9.05
C ASP A 284 -0.85 -27.82 -7.73
N PRO A 285 -1.78 -27.34 -6.91
CA PRO A 285 -1.40 -26.40 -5.87
C PRO A 285 -0.40 -27.03 -4.88
N HIS A 286 0.77 -26.43 -4.85
CA HIS A 286 1.84 -26.71 -3.91
C HIS A 286 1.73 -25.81 -2.67
N TYR A 287 1.91 -26.38 -1.49
CA TYR A 287 1.83 -25.69 -0.21
C TYR A 287 3.20 -25.69 0.45
N VAL A 288 3.53 -24.58 1.11
CA VAL A 288 4.65 -24.49 2.05
C VAL A 288 4.11 -23.90 3.34
N THR A 289 4.12 -24.70 4.41
CA THR A 289 3.66 -24.31 5.75
C THR A 289 4.50 -23.17 6.33
N PHE A 290 4.04 -22.57 7.44
CA PHE A 290 4.77 -21.51 8.12
C PHE A 290 6.18 -21.92 8.57
N ASP A 291 6.38 -23.21 8.87
CA ASP A 291 7.66 -23.77 9.32
C ASP A 291 8.46 -24.43 8.17
N GLY A 292 7.95 -24.35 6.94
CA GLY A 292 8.66 -24.72 5.72
C GLY A 292 8.42 -26.15 5.22
N ARG A 293 7.44 -26.89 5.76
CA ARG A 293 7.06 -28.20 5.24
C ARG A 293 6.29 -28.04 3.93
N ALA A 294 6.79 -28.66 2.87
CA ALA A 294 6.13 -28.69 1.57
C ALA A 294 5.20 -29.89 1.41
N PHE A 295 4.08 -29.71 0.72
CA PHE A 295 3.17 -30.79 0.29
C PHE A 295 2.23 -30.35 -0.83
N ASP A 296 1.65 -31.33 -1.50
CA ASP A 296 0.77 -31.10 -2.65
C ASP A 296 -0.66 -31.49 -2.29
N LEU A 297 -1.62 -30.73 -2.83
CA LEU A 297 -3.04 -31.00 -2.61
C LEU A 297 -3.82 -31.04 -3.92
N SER A 298 -4.14 -32.24 -4.40
CA SER A 298 -5.10 -32.37 -5.47
C SER A 298 -6.53 -32.37 -4.91
N GLY A 299 -7.40 -31.46 -5.34
CA GLY A 299 -8.81 -31.44 -4.96
C GLY A 299 -9.49 -30.10 -5.19
N SER A 300 -10.82 -30.10 -5.16
CA SER A 300 -11.65 -28.90 -5.42
C SER A 300 -12.40 -28.37 -4.19
N CYS A 301 -12.12 -28.94 -3.02
CA CYS A 301 -12.81 -28.57 -1.79
C CYS A 301 -12.26 -27.27 -1.20
N ALA A 302 -13.06 -26.65 -0.32
CA ALA A 302 -12.59 -25.57 0.54
C ALA A 302 -11.89 -26.16 1.76
N TYR A 303 -10.73 -25.60 2.11
CA TYR A 303 -9.92 -26.03 3.24
C TYR A 303 -9.57 -24.86 4.16
N VAL A 304 -9.42 -25.15 5.44
CA VAL A 304 -8.86 -24.20 6.41
C VAL A 304 -7.35 -24.12 6.20
N LEU A 305 -6.88 -23.00 5.65
CA LEU A 305 -5.44 -22.75 5.53
C LEU A 305 -4.83 -22.46 6.89
N VAL A 306 -5.43 -21.53 7.61
CA VAL A 306 -4.97 -21.11 8.92
C VAL A 306 -6.13 -20.50 9.67
N GLN A 307 -6.22 -20.80 10.96
CA GLN A 307 -7.10 -20.12 11.90
C GLN A 307 -6.46 -20.05 13.29
N LEU A 308 -6.96 -19.17 14.16
CA LEU A 308 -6.55 -19.15 15.56
C LEU A 308 -7.14 -20.36 16.30
N CYS A 309 -6.28 -21.15 16.95
CA CYS A 309 -6.70 -22.40 17.63
C CYS A 309 -6.39 -22.41 19.12
N LYS A 310 -5.44 -21.59 19.56
CA LYS A 310 -5.16 -21.34 20.97
C LYS A 310 -5.33 -19.84 21.24
N PRO A 311 -6.54 -19.38 21.60
CA PRO A 311 -6.79 -17.98 21.87
C PRO A 311 -5.89 -17.46 22.99
N ASP A 312 -5.39 -16.25 22.81
CA ASP A 312 -4.69 -15.47 23.82
C ASP A 312 -5.29 -14.05 23.83
N GLY A 313 -5.37 -13.40 24.99
CA GLY A 313 -6.02 -12.10 25.13
C GLY A 313 -5.36 -10.96 24.31
N ARG A 314 -4.15 -11.17 23.78
CA ARG A 314 -3.46 -10.23 22.90
C ARG A 314 -3.62 -10.55 21.41
N LEU A 315 -4.09 -11.75 21.05
CA LEU A 315 -4.21 -12.18 19.67
C LEU A 315 -5.62 -11.90 19.13
N MET A 316 -5.68 -11.50 17.87
CA MET A 316 -6.95 -11.32 17.17
C MET A 316 -7.39 -12.65 16.57
N ASP A 317 -8.68 -12.95 16.68
CA ASP A 317 -9.26 -14.11 16.01
C ASP A 317 -9.32 -13.89 14.50
N PHE A 318 -8.99 -14.95 13.75
CA PHE A 318 -9.07 -14.94 12.30
C PHE A 318 -9.12 -16.35 11.71
N SER A 319 -9.61 -16.44 10.48
CA SER A 319 -9.49 -17.63 9.64
C SER A 319 -9.27 -17.25 8.18
N VAL A 320 -8.55 -18.11 7.46
CA VAL A 320 -8.36 -18.04 6.01
C VAL A 320 -8.72 -19.38 5.41
N LEU A 321 -9.65 -19.37 4.48
CA LEU A 321 -10.10 -20.52 3.71
C LEU A 321 -9.66 -20.37 2.27
N LEU A 322 -9.33 -21.49 1.63
CA LEU A 322 -9.00 -21.54 0.21
C LEU A 322 -9.75 -22.69 -0.46
N GLU A 323 -10.36 -22.39 -1.59
CA GLU A 323 -11.03 -23.32 -2.49
C GLU A 323 -10.35 -23.30 -3.85
N HIS A 324 -10.11 -24.49 -4.42
CA HIS A 324 -9.55 -24.66 -5.77
C HIS A 324 -10.62 -25.09 -6.76
N ASP A 325 -10.41 -24.77 -8.04
CA ASP A 325 -11.17 -25.41 -9.11
C ASP A 325 -10.73 -26.88 -9.29
N VAL A 326 -11.58 -27.69 -9.93
CA VAL A 326 -11.18 -29.03 -10.37
C VAL A 326 -10.10 -28.88 -11.45
N GLY A 327 -8.86 -29.30 -11.15
CA GLY A 327 -7.76 -29.31 -12.12
C GLY A 327 -8.13 -30.05 -13.41
N GLN A 328 -7.76 -29.49 -14.56
CA GLN A 328 -7.99 -30.10 -15.87
C GLN A 328 -6.68 -30.66 -16.43
N ARG A 329 -6.75 -31.74 -17.20
CA ARG A 329 -5.57 -32.37 -17.79
C ARG A 329 -4.78 -31.37 -18.66
N GLY A 330 -3.50 -31.15 -18.33
CA GLY A 330 -2.60 -30.22 -19.04
C GLY A 330 -2.62 -28.77 -18.51
N ASN A 331 -3.40 -28.48 -17.45
CA ASN A 331 -3.44 -27.17 -16.81
C ASN A 331 -3.31 -27.29 -15.29
N VAL A 332 -2.62 -26.32 -14.70
CA VAL A 332 -2.47 -26.12 -13.25
C VAL A 332 -3.83 -25.88 -12.59
N ALA A 333 -4.11 -26.50 -11.44
CA ALA A 333 -5.31 -26.20 -10.64
C ALA A 333 -5.28 -24.75 -10.15
N LEU A 334 -6.30 -23.98 -10.52
CA LEU A 334 -6.36 -22.57 -10.17
C LEU A 334 -7.17 -22.36 -8.87
N MET A 335 -6.74 -21.40 -8.04
CA MET A 335 -7.45 -21.00 -6.82
C MET A 335 -8.77 -20.32 -7.19
N LYS A 336 -9.90 -20.93 -6.86
CA LYS A 336 -11.23 -20.40 -7.20
C LYS A 336 -11.62 -19.25 -6.27
N LYS A 337 -11.44 -19.45 -4.96
CA LYS A 337 -11.96 -18.55 -3.94
C LYS A 337 -11.11 -18.56 -2.67
N VAL A 338 -10.80 -17.38 -2.16
CA VAL A 338 -10.19 -17.18 -0.84
C VAL A 338 -11.19 -16.44 0.04
N VAL A 339 -11.43 -16.94 1.26
CA VAL A 339 -12.30 -16.28 2.23
C VAL A 339 -11.50 -16.00 3.49
N ALA A 340 -11.40 -14.73 3.87
CA ALA A 340 -10.72 -14.29 5.08
C ALA A 340 -11.74 -13.70 6.06
N SER A 341 -11.82 -14.28 7.27
CA SER A 341 -12.62 -13.73 8.37
C SER A 341 -11.68 -13.08 9.36
N ILE A 342 -11.66 -11.74 9.45
CA ILE A 342 -10.71 -10.98 10.28
C ILE A 342 -11.42 -9.75 10.88
N HIS A 343 -11.25 -9.49 12.18
CA HIS A 343 -11.90 -8.37 12.88
C HIS A 343 -13.44 -8.32 12.77
N GLY A 344 -14.08 -9.48 12.59
CA GLY A 344 -15.53 -9.59 12.38
C GLY A 344 -15.98 -9.26 10.96
N TYR A 345 -15.07 -8.88 10.07
CA TYR A 345 -15.33 -8.74 8.64
C TYR A 345 -15.09 -10.07 7.93
N THR A 346 -15.91 -10.37 6.94
CA THR A 346 -15.72 -11.50 6.01
C THR A 346 -15.40 -10.96 4.64
N VAL A 347 -14.17 -11.19 4.17
CA VAL A 347 -13.72 -10.82 2.83
C VAL A 347 -13.70 -12.04 1.95
N SER A 348 -14.48 -11.99 0.86
CA SER A 348 -14.58 -13.04 -0.14
C SER A 348 -13.91 -12.58 -1.44
N MET A 349 -12.91 -13.35 -1.85
CA MET A 349 -12.04 -13.10 -3.00
C MET A 349 -12.19 -14.24 -4.01
N GLU A 350 -13.16 -14.12 -4.92
CA GLU A 350 -13.47 -15.13 -5.94
C GLU A 350 -12.98 -14.68 -7.32
N ARG A 351 -12.27 -15.56 -8.04
CA ARG A 351 -11.74 -15.24 -9.38
C ARG A 351 -12.88 -14.86 -10.32
N GLY A 352 -12.71 -13.74 -11.03
CA GLY A 352 -13.66 -13.26 -12.04
C GLY A 352 -14.92 -12.60 -11.46
N ARG A 353 -15.01 -12.42 -10.14
CA ARG A 353 -16.09 -11.68 -9.48
C ARG A 353 -15.58 -10.42 -8.78
N PRO A 354 -16.43 -9.39 -8.61
CA PRO A 354 -16.13 -8.29 -7.71
C PRO A 354 -15.90 -8.79 -6.29
N TRP A 355 -15.00 -8.13 -5.58
CA TRP A 355 -14.68 -8.43 -4.18
C TRP A 355 -15.89 -8.16 -3.29
N GLU A 356 -16.11 -9.04 -2.33
CA GLU A 356 -17.22 -8.93 -1.38
C GLU A 356 -16.69 -8.78 0.04
N VAL A 357 -17.19 -7.78 0.76
CA VAL A 357 -16.94 -7.57 2.19
C VAL A 357 -18.28 -7.57 2.89
N ASP A 358 -18.48 -8.51 3.81
CA ASP A 358 -19.75 -8.76 4.50
C ASP A 358 -20.95 -8.94 3.55
N GLY A 359 -20.70 -9.53 2.38
CA GLY A 359 -21.70 -9.79 1.35
C GLY A 359 -22.01 -8.59 0.44
N GLU A 360 -21.40 -7.43 0.66
CA GLU A 360 -21.51 -6.26 -0.20
C GLU A 360 -20.34 -6.17 -1.18
N ARG A 361 -20.61 -5.73 -2.42
CA ARG A 361 -19.60 -5.63 -3.48
C ARG A 361 -18.90 -4.29 -3.49
N TYR A 362 -17.58 -4.31 -3.60
CA TYR A 362 -16.75 -3.10 -3.59
C TYR A 362 -15.77 -3.05 -4.77
N THR A 363 -15.47 -1.83 -5.22
CA THR A 363 -14.33 -1.51 -6.08
C THR A 363 -13.14 -1.13 -5.20
N LEU A 364 -11.94 -1.65 -5.50
CA LEU A 364 -10.71 -1.33 -4.75
C LEU A 364 -10.19 0.08 -5.10
N PRO A 365 -9.47 0.75 -4.18
CA PRO A 365 -9.15 0.34 -2.81
C PRO A 365 -10.30 0.55 -1.83
N LEU A 366 -10.36 -0.28 -0.79
CA LEU A 366 -11.31 -0.20 0.32
C LEU A 366 -10.53 -0.03 1.65
N VAL A 367 -10.94 0.94 2.45
CA VAL A 367 -10.54 1.04 3.86
C VAL A 367 -11.81 1.07 4.70
N THR A 368 -11.92 0.15 5.65
CA THR A 368 -13.04 0.09 6.59
C THR A 368 -13.12 1.35 7.45
N LYS A 369 -14.32 1.70 7.93
CA LYS A 369 -14.54 2.92 8.73
C LYS A 369 -13.68 2.98 10.00
N ASP A 370 -13.46 1.83 10.63
CA ASP A 370 -12.61 1.71 11.81
C ASP A 370 -11.12 1.53 11.47
N LYS A 371 -10.77 1.62 10.18
CA LYS A 371 -9.41 1.53 9.62
C LYS A 371 -8.67 0.24 9.97
N LYS A 372 -9.38 -0.80 10.41
CA LYS A 372 -8.77 -2.08 10.81
C LYS A 372 -8.49 -3.02 9.66
N LEU A 373 -9.18 -2.82 8.54
CA LEU A 373 -9.04 -3.61 7.34
C LEU A 373 -8.86 -2.69 6.15
N ARG A 374 -7.78 -2.91 5.39
CA ARG A 374 -7.49 -2.29 4.11
C ARG A 374 -7.40 -3.38 3.05
N VAL A 375 -8.15 -3.22 1.97
CA VAL A 375 -8.07 -4.07 0.79
C VAL A 375 -7.67 -3.19 -0.39
N GLY A 376 -6.64 -3.58 -1.12
CA GLY A 376 -6.12 -2.81 -2.23
C GLY A 376 -5.44 -3.70 -3.25
N GLN A 377 -4.72 -3.07 -4.17
CA GLN A 377 -3.99 -3.75 -5.22
C GLN A 377 -2.52 -3.31 -5.19
N GLU A 378 -1.61 -4.27 -5.29
CA GLU A 378 -0.17 -4.09 -5.42
C GLU A 378 0.31 -4.86 -6.64
N GLY A 379 0.54 -4.14 -7.75
CA GLY A 379 0.79 -4.75 -9.05
C GLY A 379 -0.38 -5.65 -9.48
N ASN A 380 -0.10 -6.92 -9.76
CA ASN A 380 -1.11 -7.92 -10.12
C ASN A 380 -1.76 -8.59 -8.91
N ASN A 381 -1.35 -8.23 -7.69
CA ASN A 381 -1.82 -8.87 -6.49
C ASN A 381 -2.88 -8.03 -5.79
N VAL A 382 -3.89 -8.69 -5.28
CA VAL A 382 -4.81 -8.13 -4.29
C VAL A 382 -4.16 -8.29 -2.93
N VAL A 383 -4.16 -7.21 -2.17
CA VAL A 383 -3.58 -7.16 -0.84
C VAL A 383 -4.68 -6.88 0.16
N LEU A 384 -4.88 -7.80 1.10
CA LEU A 384 -5.66 -7.58 2.30
C LEU A 384 -4.68 -7.38 3.45
N GLN A 385 -4.79 -6.24 4.14
CA GLN A 385 -3.99 -5.92 5.30
C GLN A 385 -4.89 -5.59 6.49
N ALA A 386 -4.68 -6.29 7.60
CA ALA A 386 -5.38 -6.07 8.85
C ALA A 386 -4.48 -5.38 9.89
N ALA A 387 -5.09 -4.59 10.78
CA ALA A 387 -4.36 -3.86 11.84
C ALA A 387 -3.60 -4.76 12.82
N ALA A 388 -3.94 -6.06 12.89
CA ALA A 388 -3.20 -7.06 13.65
C ALA A 388 -1.91 -7.56 12.95
N GLY A 389 -1.48 -6.93 11.86
CA GLY A 389 -0.29 -7.33 11.09
C GLY A 389 -0.50 -8.55 10.19
N ILE A 390 -1.72 -9.11 10.14
CA ILE A 390 -2.07 -10.20 9.22
C ILE A 390 -2.22 -9.61 7.81
N ARG A 391 -1.55 -10.24 6.85
CA ARG A 391 -1.56 -9.81 5.44
C ARG A 391 -1.76 -10.99 4.51
N LEU A 392 -2.67 -10.83 3.55
CA LEU A 392 -2.83 -11.76 2.44
C LEU A 392 -2.41 -11.03 1.16
N LEU A 393 -1.65 -11.74 0.31
CA LEU A 393 -1.26 -11.28 -1.02
C LEU A 393 -1.67 -12.37 -2.01
N TYR A 394 -2.60 -12.06 -2.90
CA TYR A 394 -3.27 -13.03 -3.77
C TYR A 394 -3.28 -12.55 -5.22
N ASN A 395 -2.75 -13.33 -6.15
CA ASN A 395 -2.71 -12.95 -7.58
C ASN A 395 -3.99 -13.32 -8.35
N VAL A 396 -5.04 -13.75 -7.66
CA VAL A 396 -6.35 -14.12 -8.24
C VAL A 396 -6.30 -15.37 -9.15
N ALA A 397 -5.21 -16.12 -9.12
CA ALA A 397 -5.02 -17.29 -9.99
C ALA A 397 -4.30 -18.43 -9.27
N THR A 398 -2.98 -18.32 -9.13
CA THR A 398 -2.07 -19.43 -8.80
C THR A 398 -1.22 -19.18 -7.57
N TYR A 399 -1.27 -17.99 -6.96
CA TYR A 399 -0.39 -17.62 -5.86
C TYR A 399 -1.15 -16.93 -4.74
N LEU A 400 -1.03 -17.47 -3.52
CA LEU A 400 -1.50 -16.88 -2.28
C LEU A 400 -0.39 -16.94 -1.24
N LEU A 401 -0.04 -15.79 -0.69
CA LEU A 401 0.84 -15.65 0.45
C LEU A 401 0.04 -15.15 1.65
N VAL A 402 0.03 -15.93 2.72
CA VAL A 402 -0.50 -15.53 4.02
C VAL A 402 0.69 -15.21 4.94
N THR A 403 0.73 -13.99 5.44
CA THR A 403 1.77 -13.51 6.35
C THR A 403 1.14 -13.18 7.70
N ILE A 404 1.67 -13.78 8.77
CA ILE A 404 1.18 -13.55 10.15
C ILE A 404 2.33 -13.16 11.07
N PRO A 405 2.12 -12.28 12.06
CA PRO A 405 3.15 -11.92 13.03
C PRO A 405 3.69 -13.12 13.82
N ASP A 406 4.96 -13.06 14.22
CA ASP A 406 5.59 -14.02 15.15
C ASP A 406 4.80 -14.18 16.48
N ALA A 407 3.97 -13.19 16.86
CA ALA A 407 3.07 -13.30 18.01
C ALA A 407 2.09 -14.49 17.93
N TYR A 408 1.79 -14.99 16.73
CA TYR A 408 0.93 -16.14 16.50
C TYR A 408 1.64 -17.49 16.58
N LYS A 409 2.96 -17.52 16.87
CA LYS A 409 3.74 -18.75 16.91
C LYS A 409 3.17 -19.77 17.90
N GLY A 410 2.82 -20.96 17.42
CA GLY A 410 2.23 -22.04 18.21
C GLY A 410 0.75 -21.83 18.60
N HIS A 411 0.11 -20.75 18.14
CA HIS A 411 -1.29 -20.40 18.44
C HIS A 411 -2.27 -20.70 17.30
N VAL A 412 -1.77 -20.94 16.09
CA VAL A 412 -2.58 -21.22 14.91
C VAL A 412 -2.62 -22.71 14.59
N CYS A 413 -3.57 -23.11 13.74
CA CYS A 413 -3.64 -24.44 13.14
C CYS A 413 -4.38 -24.40 11.80
N GLY A 414 -4.24 -25.46 11.00
CA GLY A 414 -4.80 -25.57 9.65
C GLY A 414 -3.81 -26.27 8.71
N LEU A 415 -4.05 -26.20 7.41
CA LEU A 415 -3.12 -26.71 6.39
C LEU A 415 -1.75 -26.02 6.42
N GLY A 416 -1.66 -24.81 6.97
CA GLY A 416 -0.41 -24.07 7.15
C GLY A 416 0.44 -24.53 8.33
N GLY A 417 0.02 -25.56 9.07
CA GLY A 417 0.72 -26.05 10.25
C GLY A 417 0.40 -25.24 11.50
N ASN A 418 1.26 -25.37 12.53
CA ASN A 418 1.04 -24.73 13.83
C ASN A 418 1.96 -23.53 14.11
N TYR A 419 2.92 -23.29 13.20
CA TYR A 419 3.87 -22.18 13.22
C TYR A 419 4.69 -22.12 14.52
N ASN A 420 5.37 -23.19 14.88
CA ASN A 420 6.20 -23.26 16.09
C ASN A 420 7.71 -23.35 15.80
N GLY A 421 8.10 -23.38 14.52
CA GLY A 421 9.47 -23.54 14.05
C GLY A 421 9.91 -24.98 13.79
N ASP A 422 9.03 -25.98 13.93
CA ASP A 422 9.31 -27.40 13.68
C ASP A 422 8.43 -27.95 12.55
N PRO A 423 8.95 -28.06 11.31
CA PRO A 423 8.18 -28.63 10.20
C PRO A 423 7.80 -30.11 10.45
N GLY A 424 8.49 -30.82 11.35
CA GLY A 424 8.21 -32.22 11.67
C GLY A 424 6.79 -32.44 12.20
N ASP A 425 6.19 -31.43 12.84
CA ASP A 425 4.92 -31.53 13.53
C ASP A 425 3.78 -30.70 12.92
N ASP A 426 3.98 -30.17 11.71
CA ASP A 426 2.99 -29.35 11.00
C ASP A 426 1.72 -30.11 10.62
N PHE A 427 1.81 -31.43 10.37
CA PHE A 427 0.67 -32.24 9.99
C PHE A 427 -0.15 -32.67 11.20
N ARG A 428 -0.75 -31.69 11.88
CA ARG A 428 -1.67 -31.90 13.00
C ARG A 428 -3.12 -31.87 12.52
N LEU A 429 -3.89 -32.83 13.00
CA LEU A 429 -5.34 -32.88 12.81
C LEU A 429 -6.02 -31.81 13.68
N PRO A 430 -7.30 -31.45 13.45
CA PRO A 430 -8.04 -30.50 14.29
C PRO A 430 -8.04 -30.83 15.79
N GLY A 431 -7.97 -32.12 16.15
CA GLY A 431 -7.85 -32.58 17.54
C GLY A 431 -6.45 -32.44 18.16
N GLY A 432 -5.45 -31.99 17.39
CA GLY A 432 -4.07 -31.76 17.82
C GLY A 432 -3.11 -32.94 17.70
N SER A 433 -3.60 -34.15 17.41
CA SER A 433 -2.76 -35.32 17.11
C SER A 433 -2.06 -35.20 15.76
N LEU A 434 -0.93 -35.88 15.58
CA LEU A 434 -0.26 -35.97 14.28
C LEU A 434 -1.05 -36.87 13.33
N ALA A 435 -1.15 -36.45 12.08
CA ALA A 435 -1.75 -37.22 11.00
C ALA A 435 -0.86 -38.42 10.64
N GLN A 436 -1.47 -39.49 10.15
CA GLN A 436 -0.74 -40.69 9.73
C GLN A 436 -0.22 -40.60 8.29
N SER A 437 -0.81 -39.73 7.49
CA SER A 437 -0.42 -39.46 6.09
C SER A 437 -0.77 -38.02 5.70
N THR A 438 -0.25 -37.56 4.56
CA THR A 438 -0.64 -36.27 3.97
C THR A 438 -2.12 -36.24 3.63
N GLU A 439 -2.68 -37.35 3.15
CA GLU A 439 -4.10 -37.48 2.82
C GLU A 439 -4.98 -37.33 4.07
N ASP A 440 -4.64 -38.03 5.15
CA ASP A 440 -5.32 -37.92 6.45
C ASP A 440 -5.29 -36.48 6.98
N PHE A 441 -4.12 -35.83 6.90
CA PHE A 441 -3.95 -34.42 7.27
C PHE A 441 -4.89 -33.51 6.47
N VAL A 442 -4.82 -33.57 5.14
CA VAL A 442 -5.60 -32.72 4.23
C VAL A 442 -7.11 -32.90 4.45
N THR A 443 -7.58 -34.15 4.44
CA THR A 443 -9.02 -34.44 4.53
C THR A 443 -9.60 -33.97 5.85
N SER A 444 -8.82 -33.96 6.93
CA SER A 444 -9.26 -33.48 8.25
C SER A 444 -9.54 -31.97 8.33
N TRP A 445 -8.98 -31.17 7.41
CA TRP A 445 -9.12 -29.71 7.35
C TRP A 445 -10.14 -29.21 6.31
N LYS A 446 -10.89 -30.15 5.73
CA LYS A 446 -11.95 -29.86 4.74
C LYS A 446 -13.14 -29.16 5.39
N VAL A 447 -13.66 -28.14 4.72
CA VAL A 447 -14.85 -27.39 5.13
C VAL A 447 -16.05 -27.84 4.31
N HIS A 448 -17.21 -28.00 4.95
CA HIS A 448 -18.47 -28.23 4.24
C HIS A 448 -18.95 -26.93 3.59
N VAL A 449 -19.08 -26.92 2.27
CA VAL A 449 -19.69 -25.82 1.50
C VAL A 449 -21.10 -26.26 1.13
N GLU A 450 -22.11 -25.42 1.40
CA GLU A 450 -23.53 -25.74 1.19
C GLU A 450 -23.91 -25.93 -0.30
N GLU A 451 -23.06 -25.47 -1.23
CA GLU A 451 -23.27 -25.57 -2.67
C GLU A 451 -22.25 -26.52 -3.33
N GLY A 452 -22.61 -27.81 -3.40
CA GLY A 452 -22.01 -28.76 -4.34
C GLY A 452 -21.14 -29.86 -3.73
N THR A 453 -21.09 -30.99 -4.42
CA THR A 453 -20.15 -32.09 -4.15
C THR A 453 -18.77 -31.71 -4.68
N CYS A 454 -17.80 -31.43 -3.80
CA CYS A 454 -16.39 -31.27 -4.17
C CYS A 454 -15.68 -32.64 -4.21
N THR A 455 -14.57 -32.73 -4.95
CA THR A 455 -13.80 -33.97 -5.14
C THR A 455 -12.54 -33.98 -4.29
N ASP A 456 -12.33 -35.09 -3.58
CA ASP A 456 -11.07 -35.41 -2.90
C ASP A 456 -10.09 -36.02 -3.91
N GLY A 457 -8.88 -35.46 -4.01
CA GLY A 457 -7.89 -35.92 -4.98
C GLY A 457 -8.22 -35.57 -6.43
N CYS A 458 -7.37 -36.04 -7.34
CA CYS A 458 -7.79 -36.33 -8.71
C CYS A 458 -8.05 -37.84 -8.84
N SER A 459 -9.10 -38.22 -9.57
CA SER A 459 -9.38 -39.62 -9.87
C SER A 459 -8.15 -40.27 -10.50
N ALA A 460 -7.76 -41.47 -10.06
CA ALA A 460 -6.52 -42.19 -10.38
C ALA A 460 -6.14 -42.35 -11.88
N ALA A 461 -6.95 -41.86 -12.81
CA ALA A 461 -6.67 -41.81 -14.25
C ALA A 461 -6.30 -40.39 -14.79
N ALA A 462 -6.26 -39.36 -13.94
CA ALA A 462 -6.26 -37.96 -14.40
C ALA A 462 -5.33 -36.96 -13.67
N CYS A 463 -4.57 -37.36 -12.63
CA CYS A 463 -3.57 -36.43 -12.07
C CYS A 463 -2.42 -36.26 -13.10
N PRO A 464 -2.06 -35.03 -13.47
CA PRO A 464 -0.84 -34.78 -14.23
C PRO A 464 0.35 -35.28 -13.40
N GLY A 465 0.88 -36.45 -13.76
CA GLY A 465 2.07 -36.99 -13.13
C GLY A 465 3.28 -36.55 -13.92
N CYS A 466 4.14 -35.74 -13.34
CA CYS A 466 5.48 -35.53 -13.88
C CYS A 466 6.49 -36.43 -13.16
N ASP A 467 7.09 -37.37 -13.88
CA ASP A 467 8.22 -38.13 -13.35
C ASP A 467 9.55 -37.36 -13.48
N ALA A 468 10.57 -37.80 -12.75
CA ALA A 468 11.87 -37.14 -12.74
C ALA A 468 12.55 -37.10 -14.13
N THR A 469 12.24 -38.04 -15.02
CA THR A 469 12.81 -38.09 -16.38
C THR A 469 12.15 -37.04 -17.26
N ALA A 470 10.82 -36.89 -17.15
CA ALA A 470 10.03 -35.89 -17.85
C ALA A 470 10.34 -34.46 -17.37
N ALA A 471 10.65 -34.27 -16.08
CA ALA A 471 11.04 -32.96 -15.52
C ALA A 471 12.45 -32.50 -15.92
N ALA A 472 13.36 -33.44 -16.21
CA ALA A 472 14.79 -33.16 -16.42
C ALA A 472 15.12 -32.04 -17.43
N PRO A 473 14.40 -31.88 -18.57
CA PRO A 473 14.67 -30.80 -19.52
C PRO A 473 14.51 -29.38 -18.94
N TYR A 474 13.68 -29.21 -17.91
CA TYR A 474 13.36 -27.90 -17.33
C TYR A 474 14.30 -27.50 -16.18
N ALA A 475 15.26 -28.35 -15.81
CA ALA A 475 16.19 -28.09 -14.70
C ALA A 475 17.31 -27.09 -15.03
N GLY A 476 17.50 -26.73 -16.30
CA GLY A 476 18.51 -25.77 -16.75
C GLY A 476 18.17 -24.32 -16.41
N SER A 477 19.18 -23.43 -16.43
CA SER A 477 19.03 -22.00 -16.14
C SER A 477 18.14 -21.23 -17.13
N GLY A 478 17.88 -21.79 -18.31
CA GLY A 478 16.89 -21.26 -19.26
C GLY A 478 15.42 -21.55 -18.89
N SER A 479 15.19 -22.27 -17.80
CA SER A 479 13.86 -22.62 -17.28
C SER A 479 13.90 -22.57 -15.74
N CYS A 480 13.39 -23.57 -15.02
CA CYS A 480 13.29 -23.58 -13.56
C CYS A 480 14.65 -23.41 -12.84
N GLY A 481 15.76 -23.82 -13.46
CA GLY A 481 17.11 -23.69 -12.90
C GLY A 481 17.52 -22.27 -12.51
N ILE A 482 16.89 -21.24 -13.10
CA ILE A 482 17.13 -19.85 -12.72
C ILE A 482 16.85 -19.56 -11.24
N ILE A 483 15.88 -20.26 -10.63
CA ILE A 483 15.48 -20.09 -9.23
C ILE A 483 16.64 -20.44 -8.29
N ARG A 484 17.46 -21.44 -8.65
CA ARG A 484 18.56 -21.96 -7.82
C ARG A 484 19.92 -21.37 -8.16
N ASP A 485 20.03 -20.59 -9.23
CA ASP A 485 21.31 -20.05 -9.69
C ASP A 485 21.82 -18.97 -8.71
N PRO A 486 22.92 -19.22 -7.97
CA PRO A 486 23.44 -18.26 -7.01
C PRO A 486 24.06 -17.02 -7.67
N MET A 487 24.40 -17.11 -8.96
CA MET A 487 24.86 -15.97 -9.77
C MET A 487 23.72 -15.36 -10.60
N GLY A 488 22.52 -15.94 -10.52
CA GLY A 488 21.33 -15.46 -11.21
C GLY A 488 20.68 -14.26 -10.52
N PRO A 489 19.56 -13.76 -11.07
CA PRO A 489 18.85 -12.59 -10.54
C PRO A 489 18.34 -12.78 -9.10
N PHE A 490 18.21 -14.03 -8.67
CA PHE A 490 17.65 -14.43 -7.37
C PHE A 490 18.69 -14.76 -6.31
N GLY A 491 19.99 -14.74 -6.63
CA GLY A 491 21.06 -15.17 -5.72
C GLY A 491 21.09 -14.40 -4.39
N SER A 492 20.74 -13.10 -4.41
CA SER A 492 20.64 -12.28 -3.21
C SER A 492 19.46 -12.64 -2.29
N CYS A 493 18.46 -13.36 -2.81
CA CYS A 493 17.27 -13.78 -2.07
C CYS A 493 17.46 -15.15 -1.37
N HIS A 494 18.36 -16.01 -1.86
CA HIS A 494 18.61 -17.35 -1.30
C HIS A 494 18.85 -17.40 0.23
N PRO A 495 19.54 -16.42 0.86
CA PRO A 495 19.71 -16.40 2.32
C PRO A 495 18.43 -16.08 3.11
N LYS A 496 17.38 -15.60 2.44
CA LYS A 496 16.10 -15.18 3.03
C LYS A 496 14.97 -16.13 2.71
N VAL A 497 14.96 -16.68 1.50
CA VAL A 497 13.97 -17.64 1.01
C VAL A 497 14.71 -18.82 0.39
N SER A 498 14.45 -20.04 0.88
CA SER A 498 15.08 -21.23 0.31
C SER A 498 14.55 -21.48 -1.11
N PRO A 499 15.42 -21.61 -2.13
CA PRO A 499 15.01 -21.88 -3.50
C PRO A 499 14.67 -23.36 -3.76
N VAL A 500 14.81 -24.22 -2.75
CA VAL A 500 14.70 -25.68 -2.92
C VAL A 500 13.30 -26.08 -3.33
N GLU A 501 12.28 -25.78 -2.51
CA GLU A 501 10.90 -26.21 -2.77
C GLU A 501 10.33 -25.52 -4.02
N TYR A 502 10.56 -24.22 -4.18
CA TYR A 502 10.08 -23.47 -5.35
C TYR A 502 10.61 -24.00 -6.69
N PHE A 503 11.87 -24.45 -6.74
CA PHE A 503 12.38 -25.12 -7.93
C PHE A 503 11.72 -26.47 -8.16
N THR A 504 11.48 -27.25 -7.10
CA THR A 504 10.83 -28.55 -7.19
C THR A 504 9.40 -28.38 -7.72
N HIS A 505 8.66 -27.40 -7.19
CA HIS A 505 7.33 -27.02 -7.67
C HIS A 505 7.36 -26.58 -9.15
N CYS A 506 8.30 -25.70 -9.51
CA CYS A 506 8.45 -25.26 -10.91
C CYS A 506 8.68 -26.43 -11.86
N LEU A 507 9.55 -27.39 -11.52
CA LEU A 507 9.79 -28.56 -12.34
C LEU A 507 8.53 -29.39 -12.53
N HIS A 508 7.75 -29.58 -11.47
CA HIS A 508 6.50 -30.31 -11.50
C HIS A 508 5.48 -29.61 -12.40
N ASP A 509 5.19 -28.35 -12.12
CA ASP A 509 4.19 -27.53 -12.83
C ASP A 509 4.50 -27.42 -14.34
N VAL A 510 5.74 -27.06 -14.68
CA VAL A 510 6.14 -26.86 -16.08
C VAL A 510 6.07 -28.17 -16.85
N CYS A 511 6.45 -29.28 -16.23
CA CYS A 511 6.37 -30.60 -16.83
C CYS A 511 4.92 -31.09 -16.98
N ALA A 512 4.09 -30.91 -15.95
CA ALA A 512 2.66 -31.23 -16.00
C ALA A 512 1.91 -30.45 -17.09
N ALA A 513 2.43 -29.28 -17.46
CA ALA A 513 1.92 -28.41 -18.52
C ALA A 513 2.70 -28.53 -19.84
N ASP A 514 3.43 -29.64 -20.07
CA ASP A 514 4.17 -29.92 -21.31
C ASP A 514 5.13 -28.78 -21.75
N GLY A 515 5.73 -28.07 -20.79
CA GLY A 515 6.67 -26.97 -21.04
C GLY A 515 6.03 -25.62 -21.32
N ALA A 516 4.75 -25.42 -20.97
CA ALA A 516 4.06 -24.16 -21.18
C ALA A 516 4.81 -22.97 -20.55
N GLN A 517 5.14 -21.97 -21.39
CA GLN A 517 5.89 -20.78 -20.97
C GLN A 517 5.16 -19.96 -19.90
N GLU A 518 3.83 -19.89 -19.96
CA GLU A 518 3.01 -19.19 -18.97
C GLU A 518 3.18 -19.81 -17.56
N VAL A 519 3.18 -21.14 -17.48
CA VAL A 519 3.34 -21.88 -16.23
C VAL A 519 4.75 -21.70 -15.66
N LEU A 520 5.77 -21.68 -16.52
CA LEU A 520 7.14 -21.31 -16.12
C LEU A 520 7.19 -19.89 -15.54
N CYS A 521 6.55 -18.92 -16.19
CA CYS A 521 6.49 -17.55 -15.70
C CYS A 521 5.79 -17.44 -14.35
N HIS A 522 4.66 -18.13 -14.15
CA HIS A 522 3.96 -18.16 -12.86
C HIS A 522 4.82 -18.78 -11.76
N SER A 523 5.53 -19.87 -12.06
CA SER A 523 6.41 -20.55 -11.10
C SER A 523 7.61 -19.68 -10.68
N ILE A 524 8.23 -19.00 -11.65
CA ILE A 524 9.33 -18.06 -11.37
C ILE A 524 8.80 -16.86 -10.58
N GLN A 525 7.63 -16.33 -10.94
CA GLN A 525 7.00 -15.21 -10.24
C GLN A 525 6.62 -15.55 -8.80
N ALA A 526 6.28 -16.80 -8.49
CA ALA A 526 5.98 -17.21 -7.12
C ALA A 526 7.20 -17.14 -6.18
N TYR A 527 8.42 -17.29 -6.75
CA TYR A 527 9.68 -17.18 -6.01
C TYR A 527 10.22 -15.74 -5.94
N ALA A 528 10.02 -14.97 -7.02
CA ALA A 528 10.43 -13.56 -7.11
C ALA A 528 9.70 -12.67 -6.09
#